data_AF-A0A165NDX5-F1
#
_entry.id   AF-A0A165NDX5-F1
#
_cell.length_a   1.000
_cell.length_b   1.000
_cell.length_c   1.000
_cell.angle_alpha   90.00
_cell.angle_beta   90.00
_cell.angle_gamma   90.00
#
_symmetry.space_group_name_H-M   'P 1'
#
loop_
_entity.id
_entity.type
_entity.pdbx_description
1 polymer ?
#
loop_
_entity_poly.entity_id
_entity_poly.type
_entity_poly.pdbx_seq_one_letter_code
_entity_poly.pdbx_strand_id
1 'polypeptide(L)'
;MRRYTYGARSSLLMADDLVDCVLRFLTDFDSLSSLMLVSKQVYDVYNRHPVSIVRSVAYSEVGPALPQALRLARHKKDHVIPAAGLKRLK
;
A
#
# COMPACT_ATOMS: atom_id res chain seq x y z
N MET A 1 26.27 -26.29 17.27
CA MET A 1 25.62 -27.06 16.17
C MET A 1 24.80 -26.09 15.33
N ARG A 2 25.40 -25.47 14.29
CA ARG A 2 24.75 -24.49 13.42
C ARG A 2 23.95 -25.23 12.34
N ARG A 3 22.64 -25.05 12.31
CA ARG A 3 21.79 -25.55 11.22
C ARG A 3 21.99 -24.67 10.00
N TYR A 4 22.57 -25.23 8.95
CA TYR A 4 22.66 -24.61 7.63
C TYR A 4 21.33 -24.84 6.90
N THR A 5 20.44 -23.83 6.91
CA THR A 5 19.21 -23.83 6.09
C THR A 5 19.39 -22.84 4.93
N TYR A 6 20.23 -23.19 3.96
CA TYR A 6 20.43 -22.39 2.75
C TYR A 6 19.51 -22.79 1.58
N GLY A 7 18.67 -23.82 1.73
CA GLY A 7 17.75 -24.28 0.68
C GLY A 7 16.32 -23.72 0.74
N ALA A 8 15.84 -23.28 1.90
CA ALA A 8 14.44 -22.85 2.08
C ALA A 8 14.24 -21.33 1.96
N ARG A 9 15.31 -20.53 2.08
CA ARG A 9 15.20 -19.07 2.00
C ARG A 9 15.08 -18.56 0.58
N SER A 10 15.72 -19.20 -0.39
CA SER A 10 15.66 -18.80 -1.80
C SER A 10 14.27 -19.03 -2.40
N SER A 11 13.60 -20.14 -2.08
CA SER A 11 12.22 -20.37 -2.51
C SER A 11 11.22 -19.42 -1.85
N LEU A 12 11.43 -19.08 -0.56
CA LEU A 12 10.60 -18.09 0.14
C LEU A 12 10.82 -16.67 -0.36
N LEU A 13 12.06 -16.27 -0.66
CA LEU A 13 12.34 -14.95 -1.25
C LEU A 13 11.74 -14.83 -2.66
N MET A 14 11.86 -15.87 -3.48
CA MET A 14 11.20 -15.93 -4.80
C MET A 14 9.67 -15.87 -4.68
N ALA A 15 9.09 -16.56 -3.69
CA ALA A 15 7.65 -16.50 -3.43
C ALA A 15 7.22 -15.10 -2.98
N ASP A 16 8.00 -14.45 -2.13
CA ASP A 16 7.73 -13.09 -1.66
C ASP A 16 7.82 -12.07 -2.81
N ASP A 17 8.80 -12.20 -3.71
CA ASP A 17 8.94 -11.34 -4.89
C ASP A 17 7.77 -11.53 -5.86
N LEU A 18 7.31 -12.77 -6.06
CA LEU A 18 6.11 -13.07 -6.85
C LEU A 18 4.85 -12.48 -6.22
N VAL A 19 4.70 -12.61 -4.90
CA VAL A 19 3.59 -12.02 -4.16
C VAL A 19 3.61 -10.49 -4.28
N ASP A 20 4.78 -9.86 -4.19
CA ASP A 20 4.94 -8.41 -4.35
C ASP A 20 4.62 -7.95 -5.78
N CYS A 21 5.02 -8.72 -6.80
CA CYS A 21 4.59 -8.50 -8.18
C CYS A 21 3.07 -8.59 -8.33
N VAL A 22 2.45 -9.65 -7.81
CA VAL A 22 0.98 -9.82 -7.86
C VAL A 22 0.29 -8.66 -7.16
N LEU A 23 0.75 -8.27 -5.96
CA LEU A 23 0.25 -7.13 -5.20
C LEU A 23 0.34 -5.81 -5.99
N ARG A 24 1.43 -5.59 -6.75
CA ARG A 24 1.62 -4.40 -7.59
C ARG A 24 0.80 -4.40 -8.88
N PHE A 25 0.39 -5.55 -9.38
CA PHE A 25 -0.44 -5.71 -10.58
C PHE A 25 -1.94 -5.71 -10.28
N LEU A 26 -2.35 -5.74 -9.01
CA LEU A 26 -3.76 -5.58 -8.65
C LEU A 26 -4.24 -4.18 -9.06
N THR A 27 -5.40 -4.15 -9.73
CA THR A 27 -6.12 -2.93 -10.09
C THR A 27 -6.83 -2.34 -8.88
N ASP A 28 -7.43 -3.17 -8.02
CA ASP A 28 -8.39 -2.70 -7.02
C ASP A 28 -7.89 -2.80 -5.58
N PHE A 29 -8.25 -1.80 -4.75
CA PHE A 29 -7.99 -1.81 -3.31
C PHE A 29 -8.80 -2.89 -2.55
N ASP A 30 -9.98 -3.26 -3.07
CA ASP A 30 -10.80 -4.32 -2.49
C ASP A 30 -10.15 -5.69 -2.69
N SER A 31 -9.57 -5.93 -3.87
CA SER A 31 -8.79 -7.12 -4.19
C SER A 31 -7.53 -7.20 -3.34
N LEU A 32 -6.85 -6.08 -3.11
CA LEU A 32 -5.69 -6.00 -2.22
C LEU A 32 -6.07 -6.34 -0.77
N SER A 33 -7.18 -5.78 -0.27
CA SER A 33 -7.65 -6.04 1.10
C SER A 33 -8.04 -7.50 1.29
N SER A 34 -8.69 -8.10 0.28
CA SER A 34 -9.01 -9.52 0.27
C SER A 34 -7.76 -10.38 0.31
N LEU A 35 -6.74 -10.05 -0.49
CA LEU A 35 -5.48 -10.80 -0.54
C LEU A 35 -4.70 -10.73 0.77
N MET A 36 -4.74 -9.58 1.45
CA MET A 36 -4.14 -9.41 2.78
C MET A 36 -4.80 -10.30 3.84
N LEU A 37 -6.09 -10.62 3.69
CA LEU A 37 -6.82 -11.51 4.60
C LEU A 37 -6.59 -13.00 4.32
N VAL A 38 -6.17 -13.36 3.10
CA VAL A 38 -5.95 -14.76 2.71
C VAL A 38 -4.76 -15.40 3.47
N SER A 39 -3.68 -14.66 3.69
CA SER A 39 -2.48 -15.23 4.32
C SER A 39 -1.64 -14.19 5.07
N LYS A 40 -1.12 -14.59 6.23
CA LYS A 40 -0.17 -13.81 7.02
C LYS A 40 1.12 -13.51 6.26
N GLN A 41 1.59 -14.44 5.41
CA GLN A 41 2.78 -14.20 4.61
C GLN A 41 2.59 -13.07 3.61
N VAL A 42 1.41 -13.00 2.97
CA VAL A 42 1.06 -11.92 2.04
C VAL A 42 0.97 -10.59 2.78
N TYR A 43 0.39 -10.60 3.98
CA TYR A 43 0.38 -9.43 4.85
C TYR A 43 1.80 -8.96 5.22
N ASP A 44 2.71 -9.89 5.55
CA ASP A 44 4.10 -9.58 5.90
C ASP A 44 4.90 -9.04 4.68
N VAL A 45 4.59 -9.50 3.45
CA VAL A 45 5.13 -8.93 2.20
C VAL A 45 4.60 -7.51 1.99
N TYR A 46 3.28 -7.31 2.12
CA TYR A 46 2.68 -5.98 2.02
C TYR A 46 3.28 -4.99 3.02
N ASN A 47 3.49 -5.44 4.27
CA ASN A 47 4.03 -4.59 5.33
C ASN A 47 5.48 -4.14 5.09
N ARG A 48 6.25 -4.85 4.25
CA ARG A 48 7.60 -4.42 3.85
C ARG A 48 7.58 -3.21 2.92
N HIS A 49 6.63 -3.17 1.97
CA HIS A 49 6.59 -2.14 0.93
C HIS A 49 5.17 -1.57 0.67
N PRO A 50 4.44 -1.13 1.71
CA PRO A 50 3.04 -0.74 1.56
C PRO A 50 2.88 0.48 0.65
N VAL A 51 3.83 1.41 0.69
CA VAL A 51 3.80 2.64 -0.12
C VAL A 51 3.95 2.36 -1.61
N SER A 52 4.85 1.44 -2.00
CA SER A 52 5.05 1.09 -3.40
C SER A 52 3.83 0.37 -3.95
N ILE A 53 3.27 -0.58 -3.19
CA ILE A 53 2.08 -1.33 -3.60
C ILE A 53 0.89 -0.39 -3.76
N VAL A 54 0.56 0.39 -2.73
CA VAL A 54 -0.56 1.35 -2.76
C VAL A 54 -0.40 2.35 -3.90
N ARG A 55 0.81 2.84 -4.16
CA ARG A 55 1.07 3.74 -5.29
C ARG A 55 0.83 3.06 -6.64
N SER A 56 1.20 1.80 -6.78
CA SER A 56 0.98 1.01 -7.99
C SER A 56 -0.51 0.80 -8.25
N VAL A 57 -1.26 0.37 -7.21
CA VAL A 57 -2.72 0.20 -7.29
C VAL A 57 -3.41 1.54 -7.59
N ALA A 58 -3.05 2.62 -6.88
CA ALA A 58 -3.60 3.94 -7.13
C ALA A 58 -3.31 4.43 -8.56
N TYR A 59 -2.11 4.15 -9.08
CA TYR A 59 -1.76 4.47 -10.47
C TYR A 59 -2.57 3.64 -11.47
N SER A 60 -2.88 2.38 -11.15
CA SER A 60 -3.73 1.54 -11.99
C SER A 60 -5.18 2.05 -12.03
N GLU A 61 -5.73 2.48 -10.89
CA GLU A 61 -7.09 3.02 -10.78
C GLU A 61 -7.26 4.39 -11.43
N VAL A 62 -6.39 5.34 -11.06
CA VAL A 62 -6.52 6.76 -11.44
C VAL A 62 -5.80 7.04 -12.76
N GLY A 63 -4.88 6.15 -13.15
CA GLY A 63 -4.06 6.31 -14.34
C GLY A 63 -3.11 7.51 -14.25
N PRO A 64 -2.80 8.15 -15.38
CA PRO A 64 -1.84 9.26 -15.44
C PRO A 64 -2.31 10.52 -14.70
N ALA A 65 -3.57 10.56 -14.23
CA ALA A 65 -4.10 11.64 -13.40
C ALA A 65 -3.72 11.51 -11.91
N LEU A 66 -3.07 10.42 -11.50
CA LEU A 66 -2.69 10.18 -10.10
C LEU A 66 -1.91 11.34 -9.48
N PRO A 67 -0.84 11.90 -10.10
CA PRO A 67 -0.07 12.99 -9.49
C PRO A 67 -0.91 14.25 -9.25
N GLN A 68 -1.82 14.57 -10.18
CA GLN A 68 -2.70 15.73 -10.14
C GLN A 68 -3.77 15.53 -9.06
N ALA A 69 -4.38 14.34 -9.01
CA ALA A 69 -5.35 13.97 -7.98
C ALA A 69 -4.72 13.98 -6.58
N LEU A 70 -3.50 13.46 -6.42
CA LEU A 70 -2.76 13.46 -5.16
C LEU A 70 -2.45 14.90 -4.70
N ARG A 71 -2.04 15.77 -5.62
CA ARG A 71 -1.80 17.20 -5.33
C ARG A 71 -3.07 17.87 -4.83
N LEU A 72 -4.21 17.63 -5.47
CA LEU A 72 -5.51 18.15 -5.05
C LEU A 72 -5.91 17.60 -3.67
N ALA A 73 -5.74 16.30 -3.42
CA ALA A 73 -6.07 15.68 -2.14
C ALA A 73 -5.22 16.25 -0.99
N ARG A 74 -3.92 16.51 -1.22
CA ARG A 74 -3.04 17.17 -0.25
C ARG A 74 -3.52 18.59 0.06
N HIS A 75 -3.78 19.38 -0.98
CA HIS A 75 -4.30 20.75 -0.81
C HIS A 75 -5.63 20.77 -0.06
N LYS A 76 -6.56 19.84 -0.34
CA LYS A 76 -7.82 19.71 0.39
C LYS A 76 -7.58 19.37 1.86
N LYS A 77 -6.65 18.46 2.17
CA LYS A 77 -6.29 18.10 3.56
C LYS A 77 -5.78 19.32 4.34
N ASP A 78 -4.92 20.12 3.72
CA ASP A 78 -4.33 21.31 4.35
C ASP A 78 -5.35 22.45 4.50
N HIS A 79 -6.36 22.50 3.61
CA HIS A 79 -7.48 23.45 3.68
C HIS A 79 -8.72 22.93 4.42
N VAL A 80 -8.69 21.74 5.03
CA VAL A 80 -9.69 21.39 6.05
C VAL A 80 -9.42 22.31 7.23
N ILE A 81 -10.16 23.42 7.24
CA ILE A 81 -10.21 24.41 8.31
C ILE A 81 -10.28 23.64 9.62
N PRO A 82 -9.29 23.77 10.54
CA PRO A 82 -9.45 23.19 11.86
C PRO A 82 -10.69 23.84 12.46
N ALA A 83 -11.64 23.01 12.91
CA ALA A 83 -12.84 23.43 13.65
C ALA A 83 -12.54 24.17 14.98
N ALA A 84 -11.35 24.74 15.12
CA ALA A 84 -10.89 25.59 16.21
C ALA A 84 -11.28 27.07 16.03
N GLY A 85 -11.82 27.48 14.88
CA GLY A 85 -12.18 28.88 14.60
C GLY A 85 -13.56 29.34 15.11
N LEU A 86 -14.46 28.43 15.49
CA LEU A 86 -15.85 28.77 15.81
C LEU A 86 -16.09 29.00 17.33
N LYS A 87 -15.14 29.65 18.01
CA LYS A 87 -15.32 30.07 19.42
C LYS A 87 -14.96 31.54 19.63
N ARG A 88 -15.48 32.46 18.82
CA ARG A 88 -15.45 33.88 19.22
C ARG A 88 -16.41 34.79 18.44
N LEU A 89 -17.71 34.58 18.62
CA LEU A 89 -18.67 35.68 18.48
C LEU A 89 -19.60 35.60 19.70
N LYS A 90 -19.27 36.43 20.70
CA LYS A 90 -20.22 36.96 21.67
C LYS A 90 -20.83 38.21 21.06
#